data_AF-A0A2N5T3M3-F1
#
_entry.id   AF-A0A2N5T3M3-F1
#
_cell.length_a   1.000
_cell.length_b   1.000
_cell.length_c   1.000
_cell.angle_alpha   90.00
_cell.angle_beta   90.00
_cell.angle_gamma   90.00
#
_symmetry.space_group_name_H-M   'P 1'
#
loop_
_entity.id
_entity.type
_entity.pdbx_description
1 polymer ?
#
loop_
_entity_poly.entity_id
_entity_poly.type
_entity_poly.pdbx_seq_one_letter_code
_entity_poly.pdbx_strand_id
1 'polypeptide(L)'
;MVKHERTHLRNLLLTNARQEHLPRELGPIPRLMDLLVLINRAFKPRSALRTMAEIRANMTAGVQARIAMLRLLTMEHLVHRAPADTRSQWDLIDDHLEALRVKSPLELQVHAILVIRRDQELFTGNVMFADIPDESIQMPGPIELDVEIRDVQA
;
A
#
# COMPACT_ATOMS: atom_id res chain seq x y z
N MET A 1 1.18 17.55 3.44
CA MET A 1 -0.17 16.98 3.24
C MET A 1 -1.03 17.39 4.41
N VAL A 2 -2.16 18.04 4.16
CA VAL A 2 -3.05 18.53 5.22
C VAL A 2 -3.92 17.39 5.78
N LYS A 3 -4.47 17.54 6.99
CA LYS A 3 -5.19 16.46 7.71
C LYS A 3 -6.33 15.82 6.89
N HIS A 4 -7.04 16.61 6.09
CA HIS A 4 -8.14 16.11 5.26
C HIS A 4 -7.63 15.25 4.10
N GLU A 5 -6.51 15.62 3.46
CA GLU A 5 -5.87 14.79 2.42
C GLU A 5 -5.36 13.47 2.98
N ARG A 6 -4.76 13.48 4.19
CA ARG A 6 -4.39 12.25 4.93
C ARG A 6 -5.60 11.35 5.14
N THR A 7 -6.67 11.90 5.68
CA THR A 7 -7.90 11.13 5.91
C THR A 7 -8.45 10.55 4.60
N HIS A 8 -8.45 11.33 3.53
CA HIS A 8 -8.92 10.88 2.22
C HIS A 8 -8.04 9.77 1.62
N LEU A 9 -6.71 9.92 1.68
CA LEU A 9 -5.78 8.89 1.20
C LEU A 9 -5.96 7.59 1.97
N ARG A 10 -6.06 7.62 3.30
CA ARG A 10 -6.33 6.44 4.12
C ARG A 10 -7.60 5.72 3.65
N ASN A 11 -8.68 6.46 3.44
CA ASN A 11 -9.94 5.85 3.01
C ASN A 11 -9.80 5.20 1.62
N LEU A 12 -9.02 5.80 0.70
CA LEU A 12 -8.70 5.18 -0.59
C LEU A 12 -7.86 3.92 -0.43
N LEU A 13 -6.84 3.93 0.42
CA LEU A 13 -6.00 2.75 0.72
C LEU A 13 -6.81 1.59 1.33
N LEU A 14 -7.87 1.91 2.07
CA LEU A 14 -8.80 0.96 2.68
C LEU A 14 -10.04 0.66 1.81
N THR A 15 -10.01 1.00 0.51
CA THR A 15 -11.12 0.71 -0.40
C THR A 15 -11.49 -0.77 -0.32
N ASN A 16 -12.76 -1.04 0.02
CA ASN A 16 -13.34 -2.38 0.21
C ASN A 16 -12.81 -3.20 1.40
N ALA A 17 -11.90 -2.68 2.22
CA ALA A 17 -11.43 -3.35 3.45
C ALA A 17 -12.17 -2.89 4.72
N ARG A 18 -12.71 -1.68 4.71
CA ARG A 18 -13.40 -1.11 5.87
C ARG A 18 -14.73 -0.50 5.44
N GLN A 19 -15.80 -0.80 6.18
CA GLN A 19 -17.06 -0.09 6.03
C GLN A 19 -16.93 1.35 6.54
N GLU A 20 -17.39 2.30 5.73
CA GLU A 20 -17.62 3.67 6.20
C GLU A 20 -18.90 3.71 7.05
N HIS A 21 -19.25 4.89 7.57
CA HIS A 21 -20.42 5.07 8.45
C HIS A 21 -21.77 4.65 7.84
N LEU A 22 -21.84 4.52 6.51
CA LEU A 22 -23.01 4.04 5.79
C LEU A 22 -22.82 2.56 5.40
N PRO A 23 -23.75 1.66 5.78
CA PRO A 23 -23.71 0.27 5.36
C PRO A 23 -23.72 0.19 3.84
N ARG A 24 -22.67 -0.42 3.29
CA ARG A 24 -22.53 -0.71 1.86
C ARG A 24 -21.99 -2.12 1.72
N GLU A 25 -22.47 -2.85 0.72
CA GLU A 25 -21.84 -4.10 0.29
C GLU A 25 -20.41 -3.81 -0.19
N LEU A 26 -19.44 -4.37 0.52
CA LEU A 26 -18.04 -4.28 0.14
C LEU A 26 -17.81 -5.18 -1.08
N GLY A 27 -17.03 -4.67 -2.04
CA GLY A 27 -16.55 -5.48 -3.15
C GLY A 27 -15.22 -6.17 -2.84
N PRO A 28 -14.57 -6.79 -3.84
CA PRO A 28 -13.22 -7.31 -3.69
C PRO A 28 -12.20 -6.18 -3.50
N ILE A 29 -11.09 -6.45 -2.82
CA ILE A 29 -10.00 -5.48 -2.67
C ILE A 29 -9.42 -5.17 -4.06
N PRO A 30 -9.27 -3.88 -4.45
CA PRO A 30 -8.75 -3.53 -5.77
C PRO A 30 -7.31 -4.00 -5.98
N ARG A 31 -6.92 -4.30 -7.22
CA ARG A 31 -5.51 -4.53 -7.57
C ARG A 31 -4.71 -3.25 -7.38
N LEU A 32 -3.39 -3.37 -7.25
CA LEU A 32 -2.49 -2.24 -7.10
C LEU A 32 -2.72 -1.15 -8.16
N MET A 33 -2.86 -1.56 -9.43
CA MET A 33 -3.11 -0.63 -10.54
C MET A 33 -4.48 0.05 -10.47
N ASP A 34 -5.51 -0.67 -10.01
CA ASP A 34 -6.86 -0.10 -9.87
C ASP A 34 -6.89 0.91 -8.71
N LEU A 35 -6.24 0.60 -7.60
CA LEU A 35 -6.06 1.51 -6.46
C LEU A 35 -5.27 2.76 -6.86
N LEU A 36 -4.18 2.59 -7.60
CA LEU A 36 -3.37 3.67 -8.13
C LEU A 36 -4.19 4.63 -9.02
N VAL A 37 -5.09 4.10 -9.86
CA VAL A 37 -6.02 4.90 -10.65
C VAL A 37 -7.01 5.65 -9.76
N LEU A 38 -7.57 5.00 -8.73
CA LEU A 38 -8.47 5.65 -7.77
C LEU A 38 -7.78 6.84 -7.07
N ILE A 39 -6.56 6.64 -6.57
CA ILE A 39 -5.77 7.69 -5.92
C ILE A 39 -5.46 8.82 -6.90
N ASN A 40 -4.98 8.51 -8.11
CA ASN A 40 -4.67 9.54 -9.09
C ASN A 40 -5.92 10.39 -9.46
N ARG A 41 -7.09 9.77 -9.58
CA ARG A 41 -8.35 10.49 -9.89
C ARG A 41 -8.84 11.33 -8.71
N ALA A 42 -8.65 10.85 -7.48
CA ALA A 42 -9.08 11.55 -6.27
C ALA A 42 -8.30 12.85 -6.01
N PHE A 43 -6.99 12.86 -6.32
CA PHE A 43 -6.10 13.99 -6.05
C PHE A 43 -5.86 14.91 -7.27
N LYS A 44 -6.55 14.70 -8.39
CA LYS A 44 -6.46 15.55 -9.58
C LYS A 44 -7.78 16.28 -9.86
N PRO A 45 -7.74 17.58 -10.19
CA PRO A 45 -8.94 18.28 -10.64
C PRO A 45 -9.47 17.63 -11.93
N ARG A 46 -10.80 17.68 -12.15
CA ARG A 46 -11.45 17.02 -13.30
C ARG A 46 -10.87 17.42 -14.67
N SER A 47 -10.39 18.66 -14.79
CA SER A 47 -9.73 19.19 -16.00
C SER A 47 -8.32 18.62 -16.24
N ALA A 48 -7.72 17.94 -15.28
CA ALA A 48 -6.39 17.35 -15.35
C ALA A 48 -6.43 15.81 -15.23
N LEU A 49 -7.59 15.20 -15.51
CA LEU A 49 -7.72 13.75 -15.50
C LEU A 49 -6.96 13.14 -16.67
N ARG A 50 -5.93 12.38 -16.32
CA ARG A 50 -5.14 11.59 -17.27
C ARG A 50 -5.96 10.40 -17.77
N THR A 51 -5.77 10.06 -19.02
CA THR A 51 -6.23 8.80 -19.61
C THR A 51 -5.58 7.61 -18.89
N MET A 52 -6.19 6.42 -19.00
CA MET A 52 -5.62 5.21 -18.43
C MET A 52 -4.21 4.91 -18.97
N ALA A 53 -3.95 5.22 -20.24
CA ALA A 53 -2.64 5.05 -20.87
C ALA A 53 -1.59 6.00 -20.25
N GLU A 54 -1.93 7.27 -20.06
CA GLU A 54 -1.04 8.24 -19.41
C GLU A 54 -0.80 7.92 -17.94
N ILE A 55 -1.82 7.42 -17.23
CA ILE A 55 -1.66 6.95 -15.86
C ILE A 55 -0.62 5.83 -15.84
N ARG A 56 -0.82 4.77 -16.65
CA ARG A 56 0.10 3.63 -16.76
C ARG A 56 1.53 4.04 -17.11
N ALA A 57 1.71 4.93 -18.08
CA ALA A 57 3.02 5.41 -18.49
C ALA A 57 3.80 6.10 -17.36
N ASN A 58 3.10 6.70 -16.39
CA ASN A 58 3.71 7.38 -15.25
C ASN A 58 3.89 6.47 -14.02
N MET A 59 3.45 5.21 -14.06
CA MET A 59 3.53 4.29 -12.92
C MET A 59 4.85 3.53 -12.90
N THR A 60 5.92 4.27 -12.60
CA THR A 60 7.24 3.66 -12.37
C THR A 60 7.17 2.65 -11.21
N ALA A 61 8.10 1.69 -11.19
CA ALA A 61 8.22 0.74 -10.08
C ALA A 61 8.30 1.46 -8.72
N GLY A 62 8.97 2.61 -8.64
CA GLY A 62 9.03 3.41 -7.43
C GLY A 62 7.70 4.04 -7.01
N VAL A 63 6.79 4.36 -7.93
CA VAL A 63 5.43 4.80 -7.60
C VAL A 63 4.59 3.63 -7.09
N GLN A 64 4.68 2.48 -7.77
CA GLN A 64 3.99 1.26 -7.38
C GLN A 64 4.41 0.81 -5.97
N ALA A 65 5.71 0.75 -5.70
CA ALA A 65 6.26 0.38 -4.40
C ALA A 65 5.78 1.31 -3.28
N ARG A 66 5.74 2.62 -3.52
CA ARG A 66 5.23 3.57 -2.51
C ARG A 66 3.77 3.33 -2.18
N ILE A 67 2.92 3.10 -3.19
CA ILE A 67 1.49 2.88 -2.96
C ILE A 67 1.22 1.51 -2.34
N ALA A 68 1.94 0.47 -2.77
CA ALA A 68 1.89 -0.85 -2.16
C ALA A 68 2.34 -0.80 -0.68
N MET A 69 3.45 -0.13 -0.38
CA MET A 69 3.93 0.07 1.00
C MET A 69 2.90 0.80 1.86
N LEU A 70 2.36 1.91 1.35
CA LEU A 70 1.33 2.67 2.06
C LEU A 70 0.11 1.80 2.33
N ARG A 71 -0.35 1.01 1.35
CA ARG A 71 -1.47 0.08 1.51
C ARG A 71 -1.17 -1.01 2.53
N LEU A 72 -0.03 -1.69 2.43
CA LEU A 72 0.34 -2.78 3.35
C LEU A 72 0.42 -2.28 4.79
N LEU A 73 1.18 -1.21 5.07
CA LEU A 73 1.24 -0.59 6.41
C LEU A 73 -0.14 -0.15 6.90
N THR A 74 -0.99 0.27 5.97
CA THR A 74 -2.35 0.72 6.29
C THR A 74 -3.25 -0.43 6.72
N MET A 75 -3.23 -1.53 5.96
CA MET A 75 -3.99 -2.74 6.22
C MET A 75 -3.45 -3.48 7.45
N GLU A 76 -2.12 -3.57 7.59
CA GLU A 76 -1.45 -4.15 8.75
C GLU A 76 -1.87 -3.44 10.04
N HIS A 77 -1.89 -2.10 10.04
CA HIS A 77 -2.44 -1.33 11.16
C HIS A 77 -3.94 -1.55 11.38
N LEU A 78 -4.71 -1.87 10.34
CA LEU A 78 -6.14 -2.16 10.51
C LEU A 78 -6.37 -3.49 11.25
N VAL A 79 -5.56 -4.52 10.95
CA VAL A 79 -5.77 -5.89 11.47
C VAL A 79 -4.96 -6.21 12.72
N HIS A 80 -3.77 -5.63 12.89
CA HIS A 80 -2.85 -5.99 13.99
C HIS A 80 -2.78 -4.96 15.12
N ARG A 81 -3.53 -3.86 15.05
CA ARG A 81 -3.49 -2.83 16.09
C ARG A 81 -4.08 -3.33 17.40
N ALA A 82 -3.26 -3.33 18.45
CA ALA A 82 -3.71 -3.66 19.79
C ALA A 82 -4.73 -2.64 20.33
N PRO A 83 -5.71 -3.03 21.16
CA PRO A 83 -6.73 -2.12 21.68
C PRO A 83 -6.19 -0.90 22.43
N ALA A 84 -5.03 -1.03 23.08
CA ALA A 84 -4.37 0.04 23.82
C ALA A 84 -3.41 0.89 22.98
N ASP A 85 -3.14 0.51 21.72
CA ASP A 85 -2.21 1.23 20.86
C ASP A 85 -2.84 2.54 20.37
N THR A 86 -2.30 3.68 20.79
CA THR A 86 -2.77 5.02 20.40
C THR A 86 -2.07 5.55 19.15
N ARG A 87 -1.07 4.84 18.61
CA ARG A 87 -0.34 5.28 17.42
C ARG A 87 -1.28 5.36 16.23
N SER A 88 -1.08 6.38 15.43
CA SER A 88 -1.71 6.48 14.12
C SER A 88 -0.96 5.58 13.14
N GLN A 89 -1.68 5.03 12.16
CA GLN A 89 -1.09 4.50 10.94
C GLN A 89 -0.04 5.44 10.31
N TRP A 90 -0.21 6.76 10.40
CA TRP A 90 0.78 7.71 9.89
C TRP A 90 2.11 7.66 10.65
N ASP A 91 2.06 7.40 11.96
CA ASP A 91 3.29 7.26 12.76
C ASP A 91 4.07 6.01 12.32
N LEU A 92 3.37 4.92 11.97
CA LEU A 92 3.99 3.70 11.43
C LEU A 92 4.60 3.95 10.04
N ILE A 93 3.91 4.71 9.19
CA ILE A 93 4.43 5.10 7.88
C ILE A 93 5.67 5.98 8.03
N ASP A 94 5.66 6.96 8.94
CA ASP A 94 6.78 7.86 9.17
C ASP A 94 8.00 7.10 9.72
N ASP A 95 7.81 6.17 10.68
CA ASP A 95 8.88 5.28 11.17
C ASP A 95 9.49 4.44 10.03
N HIS A 96 8.64 3.84 9.19
CA HIS A 96 9.12 3.02 8.08
C HIS A 96 9.89 3.85 7.05
N LEU A 97 9.42 5.06 6.75
CA LEU A 97 10.11 5.98 5.86
C LEU A 97 11.49 6.38 6.40
N GLU A 98 11.61 6.66 7.71
CA GLU A 98 12.91 6.94 8.33
C GLU A 98 13.84 5.73 8.26
N ALA A 99 13.34 4.51 8.48
CA ALA A 99 14.13 3.29 8.32
C ALA A 99 14.64 3.07 6.88
N LEU A 100 13.89 3.52 5.86
CA LEU A 100 14.34 3.45 4.47
C LEU A 100 15.47 4.45 4.16
N ARG A 101 15.64 5.54 4.92
CA ARG A 101 16.65 6.58 4.60
C ARG A 101 18.09 6.12 4.77
N VAL A 102 18.30 5.12 5.61
CA VAL A 102 19.64 4.55 5.88
C VAL A 102 20.00 3.38 4.98
N LYS A 103 19.06 2.93 4.14
CA LYS A 103 19.27 1.78 3.23
C LYS A 103 20.09 2.15 2.01
N SER A 104 20.90 1.21 1.55
CA SER A 104 21.62 1.30 0.29
C SER A 104 20.66 1.26 -0.92
N PRO A 105 21.11 1.70 -2.11
CA PRO A 105 20.31 1.63 -3.33
C PRO A 105 19.82 0.22 -3.66
N LEU A 106 20.66 -0.81 -3.44
CA LEU A 106 20.29 -2.20 -3.66
C LEU A 106 19.19 -2.64 -2.69
N GLU A 107 19.34 -2.36 -1.40
CA GLU A 107 18.31 -2.67 -0.40
C GLU A 107 16.97 -1.97 -0.72
N LEU A 108 17.01 -0.72 -1.18
CA LEU A 108 15.80 0.00 -1.60
C LEU A 108 15.15 -0.63 -2.82
N GLN A 109 15.94 -1.10 -3.79
CA GLN A 109 15.46 -1.80 -4.97
C GLN A 109 14.79 -3.13 -4.59
N VAL A 110 15.46 -3.95 -3.78
CA VAL A 110 14.93 -5.24 -3.32
C VAL A 110 13.68 -5.03 -2.48
N HIS A 111 13.69 -4.07 -1.55
CA HIS A 111 12.51 -3.72 -0.76
C HIS A 111 11.33 -3.32 -1.66
N ALA A 112 11.56 -2.51 -2.70
CA ALA A 112 10.52 -2.13 -3.65
C ALA A 112 9.92 -3.35 -4.38
N ILE A 113 10.74 -4.32 -4.78
CA ILE A 113 10.30 -5.56 -5.43
C ILE A 113 9.43 -6.38 -4.47
N LEU A 114 9.91 -6.64 -3.25
CA LEU A 114 9.21 -7.46 -2.27
C LEU A 114 7.85 -6.86 -1.87
N VAL A 115 7.80 -5.54 -1.66
CA VAL A 115 6.57 -4.83 -1.31
C VAL A 115 5.54 -4.91 -2.44
N ILE A 116 5.96 -4.71 -3.69
CA ILE A 116 5.05 -4.84 -4.85
C ILE A 116 4.57 -6.30 -4.97
N ARG A 117 5.47 -7.27 -4.82
CA ARG A 117 5.16 -8.70 -4.94
C ARG A 117 4.10 -9.11 -3.89
N ARG A 118 4.36 -8.82 -2.61
CA ARG A 118 3.45 -9.11 -1.48
C ARG A 118 2.07 -8.49 -1.71
N ASP A 119 2.04 -7.24 -2.12
CA ASP A 119 0.80 -6.50 -2.37
C ASP A 119 -0.01 -7.13 -3.53
N GLN A 120 0.64 -7.60 -4.59
CA GLN A 120 -0.02 -8.27 -5.71
C GLN A 120 -0.50 -9.69 -5.37
N GLU A 121 0.22 -10.40 -4.51
CA GLU A 121 -0.15 -11.73 -4.01
C GLU A 121 -1.41 -11.66 -3.14
N LEU A 122 -1.48 -10.66 -2.25
CA LEU A 122 -2.63 -10.48 -1.34
C LEU A 122 -3.85 -9.85 -2.02
N PHE A 123 -3.64 -8.91 -2.96
CA PHE A 123 -4.72 -8.06 -3.49
C PHE A 123 -4.91 -8.26 -5.00
N THR A 124 -5.42 -9.43 -5.33
CA THR A 124 -5.60 -9.94 -6.71
C THR A 124 -6.74 -9.26 -7.48
N GLY A 125 -7.63 -8.52 -6.82
CA GLY A 125 -8.82 -7.91 -7.45
C GLY A 125 -10.09 -8.75 -7.44
N ASN A 126 -10.01 -10.00 -7.00
CA ASN A 126 -11.15 -10.92 -6.89
C ASN A 126 -11.34 -11.49 -5.48
N VAL A 127 -10.47 -11.15 -4.53
CA VAL A 127 -10.53 -11.59 -3.14
C VAL A 127 -11.25 -10.54 -2.28
N MET A 128 -12.14 -11.00 -1.39
CA MET A 128 -12.77 -10.14 -0.39
C MET A 128 -11.83 -9.95 0.79
N PHE A 129 -11.93 -8.83 1.50
CA PHE A 129 -11.07 -8.58 2.66
C PHE A 129 -11.15 -9.69 3.72
N ALA A 130 -12.36 -10.17 4.00
CA ALA A 130 -12.61 -11.22 4.99
C ALA A 130 -12.01 -12.59 4.61
N ASP A 131 -11.63 -12.78 3.36
CA ASP A 131 -11.02 -14.02 2.86
C ASP A 131 -9.48 -13.98 2.93
N ILE A 132 -8.89 -12.84 3.28
CA ILE A 132 -7.43 -12.68 3.43
C ILE A 132 -7.09 -12.96 4.90
N PRO A 133 -6.23 -13.95 5.20
CA PRO A 133 -5.79 -14.18 6.57
C PRO A 133 -5.05 -12.97 7.13
N ASP A 134 -5.42 -12.49 8.32
CA ASP A 134 -4.83 -11.29 8.93
C ASP A 134 -3.31 -11.41 9.04
N GLU A 135 -2.80 -12.59 9.41
CA GLU A 135 -1.37 -12.87 9.54
C GLU A 135 -0.61 -12.74 8.23
N SER A 136 -1.28 -12.83 7.07
CA SER A 136 -0.64 -12.64 5.77
C SER A 136 -0.44 -11.15 5.43
N ILE A 137 -1.20 -10.26 6.07
CA ILE A 137 -1.17 -8.81 5.87
C ILE A 137 -0.05 -8.20 6.73
N GLN A 138 1.17 -8.34 6.26
CA GLN A 138 2.36 -7.78 6.91
C GLN A 138 3.36 -7.28 5.87
N MET A 139 4.15 -6.28 6.25
CA MET A 139 5.30 -5.85 5.46
C MET A 139 6.35 -6.96 5.30
N PRO A 140 7.09 -6.99 4.18
CA PRO A 140 8.19 -7.93 4.03
C PRO A 140 9.22 -7.78 5.14
N GLY A 141 9.62 -8.90 5.74
CA GLY A 141 10.52 -8.92 6.90
C GLY A 141 12.00 -8.77 6.52
N PRO A 142 12.90 -8.54 7.50
CA PRO A 142 14.35 -8.46 7.26
C PRO A 142 14.94 -9.73 6.63
N ILE A 143 14.43 -10.90 7.03
CA ILE A 143 14.89 -12.19 6.49
C ILE A 143 14.57 -12.30 4.99
N GLU A 144 13.37 -11.90 4.58
CA GLU A 144 12.96 -11.93 3.18
C GLU A 144 13.80 -10.97 2.34
N LEU A 145 14.14 -9.81 2.91
CA LEU A 145 15.04 -8.84 2.29
C LEU A 145 16.46 -9.42 2.10
N ASP A 146 17.02 -10.04 3.12
CA ASP A 146 18.37 -10.62 3.07
C ASP A 146 18.48 -11.77 2.07
N VAL A 147 17.44 -12.61 1.96
CA VAL A 147 17.36 -13.70 0.97
C VAL A 147 17.35 -13.12 -0.44
N GLU A 148 16.46 -12.17 -0.73
CA GLU A 148 16.32 -11.61 -2.08
C GLU A 148 17.55 -10.76 -2.47
N ILE A 149 18.24 -10.11 -1.52
CA ILE A 149 19.53 -9.44 -1.79
C ILE A 149 20.58 -10.44 -2.28
N ARG A 150 20.71 -11.60 -1.62
CA ARG A 150 21.66 -12.63 -2.03
C ARG A 150 21.35 -13.17 -3.41
N ASP A 151 20.06 -13.38 -3.71
CA ASP A 151 19.62 -13.89 -5.00
C ASP A 151 19.88 -12.89 -6.14
N VAL A 152 19.75 -11.58 -5.90
CA VAL A 152 20.06 -10.54 -6.89
C VAL A 152 21.57 -10.39 -7.15
N GLN A 153 22.42 -10.78 -6.19
CA GLN A 153 23.88 -10.67 -6.28
C GLN A 153 24.57 -11.94 -6.83
N ALA A 154 23.87 -13.07 -6.90
CA ALA A 154 24.37 -14.35 -7.40
C ALA A 154 24.37 -14.43 -8.94
#